data_AF-A0A1A8EDA9-F1
#
_entry.id   AF-A0A1A8EDA9-F1
#
_cell.length_a   1.000
_cell.length_b   1.000
_cell.length_c   1.000
_cell.angle_alpha   90.00
_cell.angle_beta   90.00
_cell.angle_gamma   90.00
#
_symmetry.space_group_name_H-M   'P 1'
#
loop_
_entity.id
_entity.type
_entity.pdbx_description
1 polymer ?
#
loop_
_entity_poly.entity_id
_entity_poly.type
_entity_poly.pdbx_seq_one_letter_code
_entity_poly.pdbx_strand_id
1 'polypeptide(L)'
;MQLVVMAALLVLAEVGQGCSFICHLKNVSIPVESCGITTLIHTTVCEGRCFYMDPIYDNNIDQPEVNTCNGDWSYEVEHIDGCPMGVTYPVARSCNCMACNTESTFCKTFHPHVLGC
;
A
#
# COMPACT_ATOMS: atom_id res chain seq x y z
N MET A 1 38.13 -44.34 12.33
CA MET A 1 37.53 -43.17 12.99
C MET A 1 37.16 -42.19 11.88
N GLN A 2 35.93 -42.20 11.38
CA GLN A 2 35.48 -41.32 10.30
C GLN A 2 34.96 -40.01 10.92
N LEU A 3 35.59 -38.88 10.54
CA LEU A 3 35.17 -37.54 10.94
C LEU A 3 34.02 -37.10 10.02
N VAL A 4 32.80 -37.09 10.55
CA VAL A 4 31.63 -36.56 9.84
C VAL A 4 31.60 -35.05 10.07
N VAL A 5 31.99 -34.28 9.06
CA VAL A 5 31.92 -32.81 9.09
C VAL A 5 30.50 -32.40 8.74
N MET A 6 29.70 -32.06 9.75
CA MET A 6 28.38 -31.49 9.56
C MET A 6 28.53 -30.00 9.19
N ALA A 7 28.42 -29.70 7.90
CA ALA A 7 28.33 -28.31 7.43
C ALA A 7 26.95 -27.76 7.81
N ALA A 8 26.92 -26.83 8.77
CA ALA A 8 25.70 -26.09 9.10
C ALA A 8 25.45 -25.02 8.02
N LEU A 9 24.47 -25.27 7.15
CA LEU A 9 23.95 -24.26 6.23
C LEU A 9 23.12 -23.26 7.04
N LEU A 10 23.66 -22.06 7.24
CA LEU A 10 22.90 -20.93 7.77
C LEU A 10 21.93 -20.46 6.69
N VAL A 11 20.67 -20.86 6.83
CA VAL A 11 19.58 -20.32 6.00
C VAL A 11 19.32 -18.89 6.47
N LEU A 12 19.72 -17.91 5.68
CA LEU A 12 19.27 -16.53 5.86
C LEU A 12 17.78 -16.51 5.54
N ALA A 13 16.94 -16.51 6.57
CA ALA A 13 15.54 -16.18 6.39
C ALA A 13 15.48 -14.71 5.95
N GLU A 14 15.01 -14.46 4.73
CA GLU A 14 14.57 -13.13 4.34
C GLU A 14 13.42 -12.76 5.28
N VAL A 15 13.70 -11.86 6.22
CA VAL A 15 12.66 -11.23 7.02
C VAL A 15 11.90 -10.34 6.03
N GLY A 16 10.82 -10.87 5.46
CA GLY A 16 9.88 -10.06 4.68
C GLY A 16 9.52 -8.84 5.52
N GLN A 17 9.69 -7.64 4.96
CA GLN A 17 9.43 -6.39 5.64
C GLN A 17 7.97 -6.39 6.10
N GLY A 18 7.75 -6.73 7.37
CA GLY A 18 6.41 -6.90 7.92
C GLY A 18 5.62 -5.59 7.87
N CYS A 19 4.31 -5.71 7.81
CA CYS A 19 3.41 -4.58 7.75
C CYS A 19 3.51 -3.70 8.99
N SER A 20 3.67 -2.39 8.78
CA SER A 20 3.60 -1.43 9.87
C SER A 20 2.24 -1.51 10.55
N PHE A 21 2.24 -1.54 11.88
CA PHE A 21 1.02 -1.42 12.68
C PHE A 21 0.45 0.00 12.68
N ILE A 22 1.16 0.96 12.09
CA ILE A 22 0.81 2.38 12.08
C ILE A 22 0.62 2.82 10.63
N CYS A 23 -0.50 3.50 10.34
CA CYS A 23 -0.73 4.17 9.08
C CYS A 23 0.28 5.31 8.88
N HIS A 24 1.00 5.29 7.75
CA HIS A 24 2.05 6.24 7.45
C HIS A 24 2.23 6.42 5.94
N LEU A 25 2.97 7.47 5.57
CA LEU A 25 3.42 7.69 4.20
C LEU A 25 4.51 6.69 3.85
N LYS A 26 4.37 6.03 2.70
CA LYS A 26 5.36 5.12 2.14
C LYS A 26 5.76 5.55 0.75
N ASN A 27 7.07 5.61 0.51
CA ASN A 27 7.62 5.81 -0.82
C ASN A 27 7.48 4.51 -1.62
N VAL A 28 6.94 4.61 -2.83
CA VAL A 28 6.77 3.49 -3.76
C VAL A 28 7.16 3.91 -5.18
N SER A 29 7.46 2.93 -6.01
CA SER A 29 7.58 3.12 -7.45
C SER A 29 6.37 2.50 -8.13
N ILE A 30 5.60 3.29 -8.89
CA ILE A 30 4.43 2.78 -9.62
C ILE A 30 4.66 2.90 -11.13
N PRO A 31 4.22 1.90 -11.92
CA PRO A 31 4.25 2.00 -13.36
C PRO A 31 3.13 2.94 -13.83
N VAL A 32 3.48 3.88 -14.71
CA VAL A 32 2.54 4.74 -15.42
C VAL A 32 2.76 4.59 -16.92
N GLU A 33 1.69 4.70 -17.70
CA GLU A 33 1.74 4.49 -19.15
C GLU A 33 1.10 5.66 -19.89
N SER A 34 1.75 6.10 -20.96
CA SER A 34 1.16 6.99 -21.98
C SER A 34 1.82 6.80 -23.32
N CYS A 35 1.06 6.98 -24.39
CA CYS A 35 1.48 6.69 -25.76
C CYS A 35 2.04 5.25 -25.96
N GLY A 36 1.66 4.28 -25.12
CA GLY A 36 2.21 2.92 -25.14
C GLY A 36 3.62 2.79 -24.55
N ILE A 37 4.12 3.83 -23.88
CA ILE A 37 5.40 3.84 -23.17
C ILE A 37 5.11 3.75 -21.68
N THR A 38 5.69 2.75 -21.01
CA THR A 38 5.60 2.57 -19.56
C THR A 38 6.86 3.09 -18.88
N THR A 39 6.71 3.92 -17.85
CA THR A 39 7.82 4.36 -16.99
C THR A 39 7.49 4.13 -15.51
N LEU A 40 8.52 4.02 -14.67
CA LEU A 40 8.37 3.95 -13.22
C LEU A 40 8.56 5.34 -12.62
N ILE A 41 7.54 5.80 -11.89
CA ILE A 41 7.60 7.06 -11.15
C ILE A 41 7.73 6.79 -9.65
N HIS A 42 8.49 7.64 -8.96
CA HIS A 42 8.61 7.60 -7.51
C HIS A 42 7.55 8.50 -6.89
N THR A 43 6.67 7.93 -6.07
CA THR A 43 5.58 8.66 -5.42
C THR A 43 5.39 8.16 -3.99
N THR A 44 4.48 8.79 -3.26
CA THR A 44 4.06 8.41 -1.91
C THR A 44 2.64 7.83 -1.91
N VAL A 45 2.43 6.79 -1.12
CA VAL A 45 1.12 6.18 -0.85
C VAL A 45 0.90 6.03 0.66
N CYS A 46 -0.33 5.74 1.08
CA CYS A 46 -0.63 5.37 2.45
C CYS A 46 -0.51 3.86 2.66
N GLU A 47 0.29 3.45 3.65
CA GLU A 47 0.41 2.06 4.07
C GLU A 47 0.38 1.94 5.59
N GLY A 48 -0.23 0.87 6.07
CA GLY A 48 -0.20 0.50 7.48
C GLY A 48 -1.53 -0.08 7.91
N ARG A 49 -1.70 -0.20 9.23
CA ARG A 49 -2.91 -0.75 9.84
C ARG A 49 -3.65 0.33 10.61
N CYS A 50 -4.96 0.17 10.66
CA CYS A 50 -5.84 0.97 11.49
C CYS A 50 -6.52 0.08 12.52
N PHE A 51 -6.71 0.65 13.70
CA PHE A 51 -7.33 -0.06 14.79
C PHE A 51 -8.81 -0.29 14.48
N TYR A 52 -9.26 -1.53 14.62
CA TYR A 52 -10.67 -1.93 14.51
C TYR A 52 -10.97 -2.95 15.61
N MET A 53 -12.18 -2.86 16.17
CA MET A 53 -12.74 -3.84 17.09
C MET A 53 -14.06 -4.33 16.51
N ASP A 54 -14.26 -5.64 16.55
CA ASP A 54 -15.55 -6.23 16.23
C ASP A 54 -16.53 -5.98 17.40
N PRO A 55 -17.69 -5.33 17.19
CA PRO A 55 -18.63 -5.07 18.27
C PRO A 55 -19.19 -6.38 18.84
N ILE A 56 -19.27 -6.47 20.17
CA ILE A 56 -19.78 -7.68 20.87
C ILE A 56 -21.28 -7.89 20.64
N TYR A 57 -22.02 -6.80 20.42
CA TYR A 57 -23.46 -6.82 20.21
C TYR A 57 -23.78 -6.17 18.86
N ASP A 58 -24.36 -6.95 17.95
CA ASP A 58 -24.79 -6.48 16.63
C ASP A 58 -26.10 -5.69 16.78
N ASN A 59 -25.98 -4.40 17.09
CA ASN A 59 -27.09 -3.47 17.02
C ASN A 59 -26.97 -2.68 15.72
N ASN A 60 -27.95 -2.83 14.83
CA ASN A 60 -28.03 -2.14 13.53
C ASN A 60 -28.07 -0.59 13.61
N ILE A 61 -28.01 -0.02 14.81
CA ILE A 61 -28.11 1.43 15.06
C ILE A 61 -26.72 2.08 15.14
N ASP A 62 -25.69 1.35 15.59
CA ASP A 62 -24.34 1.88 15.84
C ASP A 62 -23.27 0.95 15.25
N GLN A 63 -23.31 0.71 13.93
CA GLN A 63 -22.19 0.03 13.28
C GLN A 63 -20.95 0.93 13.36
N PRO A 64 -19.85 0.50 14.01
CA PRO A 64 -18.65 1.31 14.11
C PRO A 64 -18.09 1.56 12.71
N GLU A 65 -17.80 2.82 12.42
CA GLU A 65 -17.16 3.22 11.16
C GLU A 65 -15.78 2.55 11.06
N VAL A 66 -15.62 1.68 10.05
CA VAL A 66 -14.36 0.96 9.84
C VAL A 66 -13.37 1.92 9.17
N ASN A 67 -12.39 2.36 9.95
CA ASN A 67 -11.31 3.20 9.44
C ASN A 67 -10.31 2.39 8.61
N THR A 68 -9.88 2.96 7.49
CA THR A 68 -8.80 2.45 6.65
C THR A 68 -7.61 3.40 6.69
N CYS A 69 -6.43 2.91 6.33
CA CYS A 69 -5.26 3.78 6.18
C CYS A 69 -5.38 4.56 4.86
N ASN A 70 -5.71 5.85 4.96
CA ASN A 70 -5.93 6.74 3.83
C ASN A 70 -5.46 8.16 4.18
N GLY A 71 -5.63 9.15 3.31
CA GLY A 71 -5.32 10.53 3.68
C GLY A 71 -5.53 11.52 2.54
N ASP A 72 -4.81 12.63 2.61
CA ASP A 72 -4.92 13.69 1.61
C ASP A 72 -4.09 13.34 0.38
N TRP A 73 -4.72 13.43 -0.79
CA TRP A 73 -4.09 13.16 -2.07
C TRP A 73 -3.98 14.43 -2.89
N SER A 74 -2.89 14.53 -3.64
CA SER A 74 -2.76 15.48 -4.74
C SER A 74 -2.40 14.72 -6.01
N TYR A 75 -2.45 15.40 -7.15
CA TYR A 75 -2.09 14.83 -8.43
C TYR A 75 -0.97 15.63 -9.07
N GLU A 76 0.04 14.91 -9.55
CA GLU A 76 1.17 15.47 -10.28
C GLU A 76 1.18 14.93 -11.72
N VAL A 77 1.95 15.57 -12.61
CA VAL A 77 2.00 15.22 -14.04
C VAL A 77 3.43 14.85 -14.42
N GLU A 78 3.60 13.63 -14.93
CA GLU A 78 4.86 13.15 -15.51
C GLU A 78 4.84 13.33 -17.03
N HIS A 79 5.92 13.84 -17.61
CA HIS A 79 6.07 13.96 -19.05
C HIS A 79 7.07 12.92 -19.55
N ILE A 80 6.56 11.90 -20.25
CA ILE A 80 7.37 10.82 -20.80
C ILE A 80 8.01 11.28 -22.10
N ASP A 81 9.34 11.17 -22.20
CA ASP A 81 10.08 11.49 -23.43
C ASP A 81 9.50 10.74 -24.64
N GLY A 82 9.20 11.49 -25.70
CA GLY A 82 8.58 10.94 -26.91
C GLY A 82 7.05 10.86 -26.86
N CYS A 83 6.40 11.28 -25.77
CA CYS A 83 4.95 11.38 -25.69
C CYS A 83 4.50 12.83 -25.42
N PRO A 84 3.65 13.43 -26.27
CA PRO A 84 3.16 14.80 -26.07
C PRO A 84 2.11 14.91 -24.94
N MET A 85 1.61 13.78 -24.43
CA MET A 85 0.60 13.74 -23.38
C MET A 85 1.25 13.41 -22.04
N GLY A 86 1.14 14.32 -21.07
CA GLY A 86 1.54 14.04 -19.69
C GLY A 86 0.61 13.04 -19.01
N VAL A 87 1.15 12.27 -18.07
CA VAL A 87 0.39 11.32 -17.25
C VAL A 87 0.16 11.89 -15.87
N THR A 88 -1.10 11.97 -15.47
CA THR A 88 -1.46 12.39 -14.12
C THR A 88 -1.39 11.20 -13.17
N TYR A 89 -0.71 11.36 -12.03
CA TYR A 89 -0.55 10.30 -11.04
C TYR A 89 -0.78 10.82 -9.60
N PRO A 90 -1.24 9.94 -8.68
CA PRO A 90 -1.53 10.35 -7.31
C PRO A 90 -0.27 10.42 -6.44
N VAL A 91 -0.28 11.38 -5.51
CA VAL A 91 0.76 11.58 -4.49
C VAL A 91 0.08 11.80 -3.14
N ALA A 92 0.29 10.89 -2.19
CA ALA A 92 -0.19 11.04 -0.82
C ALA A 92 0.60 12.13 -0.09
N ARG A 93 -0.09 13.11 0.50
CA ARG A 93 0.52 14.22 1.26
C ARG A 93 0.45 13.99 2.77
N SER A 94 -0.54 13.24 3.22
CA SER A 94 -0.74 12.85 4.60
C SER A 94 -1.38 11.46 4.64
N CYS A 95 -1.22 10.73 5.73
CA CYS A 95 -1.86 9.43 5.94
C CYS A 95 -2.33 9.31 7.39
N ASN A 96 -3.59 8.94 7.58
CA ASN A 96 -4.29 8.81 8.84
C ASN A 96 -5.31 7.66 8.77
N CYS A 97 -5.75 7.19 9.94
CA CYS A 97 -6.87 6.26 10.01
C CYS A 97 -8.18 7.03 9.93
N MET A 98 -8.90 6.86 8.83
CA MET A 98 -10.16 7.55 8.56
C MET A 98 -11.09 6.68 7.72
N ALA A 99 -12.35 7.08 7.62
CA ALA A 99 -13.31 6.42 6.74
C ALA A 99 -12.82 6.44 5.28
N CYS A 100 -13.08 5.34 4.56
CA CYS A 100 -12.72 5.27 3.16
C CYS A 100 -13.63 6.20 2.33
N ASN A 101 -13.02 7.13 1.58
CA ASN A 101 -13.75 8.04 0.71
C ASN A 101 -14.17 7.31 -0.58
N THR A 102 -15.46 6.94 -0.68
CA THR A 102 -16.01 6.22 -1.84
C THR A 102 -16.09 7.04 -3.12
N GLU A 103 -15.95 8.37 -3.06
CA GLU A 103 -15.97 9.24 -4.24
C GLU A 103 -14.64 9.19 -5.00
N SER A 104 -13.53 9.06 -4.28
CA SER A 104 -12.17 9.10 -4.84
C SER A 104 -11.41 7.78 -4.74
N THR A 105 -11.88 6.84 -3.92
CA THR A 105 -11.15 5.62 -3.57
C THR A 105 -12.05 4.40 -3.70
N PHE A 106 -11.50 3.33 -4.29
CA PHE A 106 -12.20 2.07 -4.39
C PHE A 106 -12.14 1.31 -3.06
N CYS A 107 -13.19 1.47 -2.25
CA CYS A 107 -13.29 0.88 -0.92
C CYS A 107 -13.70 -0.59 -1.00
N LYS A 108 -12.75 -1.50 -0.90
CA LYS A 108 -13.01 -2.96 -0.80
C LYS A 108 -12.04 -3.63 0.16
N THR A 109 -12.45 -4.77 0.69
CA THR A 109 -11.57 -5.71 1.38
C THR A 109 -10.47 -6.17 0.43
N PHE A 110 -9.23 -6.24 0.90
CA PHE A 110 -8.08 -6.66 0.11
C PHE A 110 -8.33 -8.02 -0.56
N HIS A 111 -8.12 -8.10 -1.87
CA HIS A 111 -8.10 -9.37 -2.60
C HIS A 111 -6.68 -9.94 -2.55
N PRO A 112 -6.46 -11.25 -2.31
CA PRO A 112 -5.13 -11.86 -2.10
C PRO A 112 -4.15 -11.77 -3.28
N HIS A 113 -4.50 -11.08 -4.37
CA HIS A 113 -3.66 -10.88 -5.56
C HIS A 113 -3.15 -9.44 -5.72
N VAL A 114 -3.55 -8.51 -4.83
CA VAL A 114 -3.01 -7.16 -4.80
C VAL A 114 -1.93 -7.14 -3.72
N LEU A 115 -0.70 -6.82 -4.12
CA LEU A 115 0.45 -6.62 -3.22
C LEU A 115 0.18 -5.43 -2.31
N GLY A 116 -0.54 -5.67 -1.23
CA GLY A 116 -0.48 -4.87 -0.03
C GLY A 116 0.22 -5.65 1.06
N CYS A 117 0.41 -4.97 2.17
CA CYS A 117 0.07 -5.61 3.42
C CYS A 117 -1.32 -6.25 3.37
#